data_AF-A0AAW0DPN1-F1
#
_entry.id   AF-A0AAW0DPN1-F1
#
_cell.length_a   1.000
_cell.length_b   1.000
_cell.length_c   1.000
_cell.angle_alpha   90.00
_cell.angle_beta   90.00
_cell.angle_gamma   90.00
#
_symmetry.space_group_name_H-M   'P 1'
#
loop_
_entity.id
_entity.type
_entity.pdbx_description
1 polymer ?
#
loop_
_entity_poly.entity_id
_entity_poly.type
_entity_poly.pdbx_seq_one_letter_code
_entity_poly.pdbx_strand_id
1 'polypeptide(L)'
;MWKSNNYYSQRCVAEVLQVASRWRSVHFGLELPNFFIRELEGMGPLSFLEELEMPEFMPDDLKFDPTSISCFSTASKLRKLTMESNCPIVMPWTQLTDITLLSDSISPDAALDILSQCTHLVRASVTSPPWYDVAPTRSMVQLDYLRSLEIRFTDTALHNIWDYLSAPVLDDLGLTIFTAFQLRSPNITKLKIHAPFPPEALKTIFLHSVSPALA
;
A
#
# COMPACT_ATOMS: atom_id res chain seq x y z
N MET A 1 -27.80 -9.48 24.33
CA MET A 1 -28.62 -8.26 24.44
C MET A 1 -27.92 -7.10 23.70
N TRP A 2 -27.71 -7.24 22.38
CA TRP A 2 -26.88 -6.33 21.52
C TRP A 2 -27.64 -5.83 20.26
N LYS A 3 -28.95 -6.03 20.17
CA LYS A 3 -29.71 -5.72 18.94
C LYS A 3 -30.08 -4.24 18.77
N SER A 4 -30.06 -3.45 19.86
CA SER A 4 -30.50 -2.04 19.85
C SER A 4 -29.43 -1.04 19.38
N ASN A 5 -28.14 -1.37 19.46
CA ASN A 5 -27.06 -0.50 18.96
C ASN A 5 -26.94 -0.51 17.42
N ASN A 6 -27.42 -1.56 16.76
CA ASN A 6 -27.24 -1.73 15.31
C ASN A 6 -28.14 -0.81 14.47
N TYR A 7 -29.30 -0.39 15.01
CA TYR A 7 -30.25 0.42 14.23
C TYR A 7 -29.81 1.90 14.14
N TYR A 8 -29.28 2.44 15.25
CA TYR A 8 -28.76 3.80 15.28
C TYR A 8 -27.46 3.94 14.46
N SER A 9 -26.59 2.93 14.50
CA SER A 9 -25.37 2.92 13.68
C SER A 9 -25.70 2.85 12.18
N GLN A 10 -26.65 2.01 11.77
CA GLN A 10 -27.09 1.89 10.37
C GLN A 10 -27.66 3.20 9.83
N ARG A 11 -28.49 3.90 10.61
CA ARG A 11 -29.07 5.17 10.17
C ARG A 11 -28.02 6.27 10.04
N CYS A 12 -27.08 6.36 10.99
CA CYS A 12 -25.97 7.30 10.90
C CYS A 12 -25.10 7.01 9.67
N VAL A 13 -24.83 5.74 9.38
CA VAL A 13 -24.11 5.32 8.17
C VAL A 13 -24.86 5.76 6.92
N ALA A 14 -26.15 5.47 6.79
CA ALA A 14 -26.95 5.88 5.64
C ALA A 14 -26.95 7.40 5.41
N GLU A 15 -27.11 8.20 6.47
CA GLU A 15 -27.06 9.67 6.39
C GLU A 15 -25.68 10.18 5.95
N VAL A 16 -24.61 9.54 6.43
CA VAL A 16 -23.23 9.83 6.02
C VAL A 16 -23.02 9.48 4.54
N LEU A 17 -23.53 8.32 4.08
CA LEU A 17 -23.42 7.91 2.66
C LEU A 17 -24.20 8.80 1.70
N GLN A 18 -25.31 9.42 2.14
CA GLN A 18 -26.09 10.34 1.29
C GLN A 18 -25.28 11.54 0.77
N VAL A 19 -24.24 11.95 1.50
CA VAL A 19 -23.38 13.07 1.12
C VAL A 19 -22.04 12.63 0.52
N ALA A 20 -21.88 11.34 0.24
CA ALA A 20 -20.59 10.77 -0.16
C ALA A 20 -20.05 11.25 -1.51
N SER A 21 -20.94 11.67 -2.40
CA SER A 21 -20.54 12.31 -3.67
C SER A 21 -19.71 13.57 -3.45
N ARG A 22 -19.69 14.15 -2.24
CA ARG A 22 -18.92 15.34 -1.88
C ARG A 22 -17.67 15.03 -1.05
N TRP A 23 -17.44 13.77 -0.70
CA TRP A 23 -16.28 13.39 0.08
C TRP A 23 -14.99 13.62 -0.70
N ARG A 24 -13.99 14.12 0.03
CA ARG A 24 -12.62 14.26 -0.48
C ARG A 24 -11.66 13.33 0.21
N SER A 25 -11.91 13.03 1.49
CA SER A 25 -11.15 12.06 2.24
C SER A 25 -12.08 11.13 3.01
N VAL A 26 -11.74 9.85 3.04
CA VAL A 26 -12.43 8.83 3.83
C VAL A 26 -11.38 8.04 4.62
N HIS A 27 -11.56 8.02 5.94
CA HIS A 27 -10.72 7.26 6.86
C HIS A 27 -11.59 6.34 7.70
N PHE A 28 -11.35 5.04 7.60
CA PHE A 28 -12.04 4.05 8.42
C PHE A 28 -11.21 3.78 9.67
N GLY A 29 -11.62 4.35 10.81
CA GLY A 29 -10.83 4.31 12.04
C GLY A 29 -10.81 2.97 12.79
N LEU A 30 -11.59 1.98 12.37
CA LEU A 30 -11.68 0.61 12.93
C LEU A 30 -12.12 -0.36 11.82
N GLU A 31 -11.93 -1.67 12.05
CA GLU A 31 -12.42 -2.78 11.22
C GLU A 31 -13.75 -2.41 10.53
N LEU A 32 -13.76 -2.43 9.20
CA LEU A 32 -14.96 -2.14 8.43
C LEU A 32 -15.96 -3.27 8.67
N PRO A 33 -17.10 -3.02 9.34
CA PRO A 33 -18.08 -4.08 9.51
C PRO A 33 -18.62 -4.48 8.13
N ASN A 34 -18.82 -5.77 7.88
CA ASN A 34 -19.37 -6.30 6.61
C ASN A 34 -20.64 -5.57 6.13
N PHE A 35 -21.45 -5.03 7.05
CA PHE A 35 -22.64 -4.26 6.68
C PHE A 35 -22.32 -2.92 6.00
N PHE A 36 -21.25 -2.22 6.42
CA PHE A 36 -20.88 -0.94 5.84
C PHE A 36 -20.48 -1.12 4.38
N ILE A 37 -19.75 -2.20 4.11
CA ILE A 37 -19.25 -2.58 2.79
C ILE A 37 -20.40 -2.85 1.82
N ARG A 38 -21.48 -3.51 2.27
CA ARG A 38 -22.69 -3.69 1.45
C ARG A 38 -23.37 -2.39 1.10
N GLU A 39 -23.40 -1.42 2.02
CA GLU A 39 -23.98 -0.11 1.74
C GLU A 39 -23.14 0.69 0.73
N LEU A 40 -21.84 0.39 0.58
CA LEU A 40 -20.99 0.97 -0.46
C LEU A 40 -21.33 0.49 -1.88
N GLU A 41 -21.89 -0.71 -2.03
CA GLU A 41 -22.23 -1.32 -3.32
C GLU A 41 -23.32 -0.52 -4.07
N GLY A 42 -24.23 0.11 -3.34
CA GLY A 42 -25.31 0.94 -3.90
C GLY A 42 -24.93 2.40 -4.16
N MET A 43 -23.68 2.80 -3.92
CA MET A 43 -23.28 4.20 -3.98
C MET A 43 -23.04 4.69 -5.40
N GLY A 44 -23.47 5.91 -5.66
CA GLY A 44 -23.08 6.66 -6.84
C GLY A 44 -21.57 6.97 -6.87
N PRO A 45 -21.07 7.53 -7.97
CA PRO A 45 -19.64 7.72 -8.19
C PRO A 45 -19.02 8.70 -7.19
N LEU A 46 -17.84 8.34 -6.66
CA LEU A 46 -17.08 9.14 -5.70
C LEU A 46 -16.14 10.13 -6.41
N SER A 47 -16.71 10.99 -7.26
CA SER A 47 -15.96 11.84 -8.22
C SER A 47 -15.03 12.91 -7.59
N PHE A 48 -15.16 13.15 -6.29
CA PHE A 48 -14.34 14.13 -5.55
C PHE A 48 -13.39 13.49 -4.55
N LEU A 49 -13.40 12.17 -4.41
CA LEU A 49 -12.55 11.47 -3.47
C LEU A 49 -11.09 11.58 -3.92
N GLU A 50 -10.25 12.11 -3.05
CA GLU A 50 -8.82 12.39 -3.26
C GLU A 50 -7.95 11.48 -2.38
N GLU A 51 -8.43 11.14 -1.18
CA GLU A 51 -7.73 10.28 -0.21
C GLU A 51 -8.66 9.17 0.31
N LEU A 52 -8.14 7.95 0.39
CA LEU A 52 -8.84 6.79 0.94
C LEU A 52 -7.91 6.02 1.86
N GLU A 53 -8.38 5.74 3.06
CA GLU A 53 -7.71 4.85 4.01
C GLU A 53 -8.63 3.68 4.33
N MET A 54 -8.19 2.49 3.92
CA MET A 54 -8.87 1.22 4.08
C MET A 54 -8.27 0.44 5.25
N PRO A 55 -9.08 0.00 6.22
CA PRO A 55 -8.60 -0.80 7.32
C PRO A 55 -8.39 -2.24 6.87
N GLU A 56 -7.90 -3.08 7.77
CA GLU A 56 -7.79 -4.50 7.52
C GLU A 56 -9.17 -5.10 7.20
N PHE A 57 -9.29 -5.66 5.99
CA PHE A 57 -10.46 -6.43 5.60
C PHE A 57 -10.34 -7.86 6.13
N MET A 58 -11.15 -8.19 7.13
CA MET A 58 -11.34 -9.56 7.62
C MET A 58 -12.56 -10.19 6.95
N PRO A 59 -12.38 -11.04 5.92
CA PRO A 59 -13.49 -11.74 5.30
C PRO A 59 -14.02 -12.83 6.23
N ASP A 60 -14.82 -12.45 7.23
CA ASP A 60 -15.50 -13.42 8.11
C ASP A 60 -16.60 -14.21 7.37
N ASP A 61 -17.05 -13.71 6.22
CA ASP A 61 -18.11 -14.32 5.42
C ASP A 61 -17.61 -14.66 3.99
N LEU A 62 -17.38 -15.95 3.74
CA LEU A 62 -17.00 -16.56 2.44
C LEU A 62 -17.99 -16.31 1.27
N LYS A 63 -18.99 -15.43 1.42
CA LYS A 63 -20.05 -15.16 0.43
C LYS A 63 -20.07 -13.72 -0.09
N PHE A 64 -19.26 -12.83 0.47
CA PHE A 64 -19.15 -11.49 -0.09
C PHE A 64 -18.20 -11.54 -1.29
N ASP A 65 -18.65 -11.06 -2.45
CA ASP A 65 -17.79 -10.84 -3.62
C ASP A 65 -17.30 -9.39 -3.58
N PRO A 66 -16.10 -9.13 -3.05
CA PRO A 66 -15.59 -7.77 -2.91
C PRO A 66 -15.28 -7.07 -4.24
N THR A 67 -15.25 -7.80 -5.35
CA THR A 67 -15.14 -7.17 -6.68
C THR A 67 -16.40 -6.41 -7.09
N SER A 68 -17.52 -6.62 -6.40
CA SER A 68 -18.78 -5.90 -6.60
C SER A 68 -18.73 -4.41 -6.20
N ILE A 69 -17.76 -4.01 -5.37
CA ILE A 69 -17.64 -2.62 -4.89
C ILE A 69 -16.99 -1.76 -5.96
N SER A 70 -17.81 -1.26 -6.88
CA SER A 70 -17.36 -0.46 -8.01
C SER A 70 -17.30 1.04 -7.72
N CYS A 71 -17.84 1.52 -6.60
CA CYS A 71 -17.92 2.96 -6.32
C CYS A 71 -16.54 3.65 -6.28
N PHE A 72 -15.52 2.96 -5.78
CA PHE A 72 -14.14 3.45 -5.76
C PHE A 72 -13.47 3.45 -7.14
N SER A 73 -13.82 2.51 -8.03
CA SER A 73 -13.27 2.46 -9.40
C SER A 73 -13.55 3.73 -10.20
N THR A 74 -14.60 4.47 -9.84
CA THR A 74 -15.02 5.73 -10.47
C THR A 74 -14.45 6.98 -9.79
N ALA A 75 -13.66 6.82 -8.73
CA ALA A 75 -13.07 7.92 -7.97
C ALA A 75 -11.90 8.56 -8.73
N SER A 76 -12.17 9.25 -9.84
CA SER A 76 -11.18 9.80 -10.80
C SER A 76 -10.22 10.86 -10.26
N LYS A 77 -10.35 11.24 -8.99
CA LYS A 77 -9.45 12.17 -8.30
C LYS A 77 -8.64 11.51 -7.19
N LEU A 78 -8.81 10.20 -6.97
CA LEU A 78 -8.13 9.47 -5.91
C LEU A 78 -6.63 9.44 -6.20
N ARG A 79 -5.86 10.06 -5.31
CA ARG A 79 -4.40 10.21 -5.42
C ARG A 79 -3.66 9.47 -4.32
N LYS A 80 -4.28 9.34 -3.15
CA LYS A 80 -3.67 8.74 -1.97
C LYS A 80 -4.51 7.56 -1.47
N LEU A 81 -3.83 6.43 -1.30
CA LEU A 81 -4.42 5.20 -0.78
C LEU A 81 -3.58 4.65 0.37
N THR A 82 -4.21 4.45 1.52
CA THR A 82 -3.66 3.67 2.61
C THR A 82 -4.46 2.37 2.72
N MET A 83 -3.79 1.22 2.84
CA MET A 83 -4.45 -0.06 3.05
C MET A 83 -3.69 -0.97 4.00
N GLU A 84 -4.44 -1.66 4.86
CA GLU A 84 -3.94 -2.64 5.82
C GLU A 84 -4.27 -4.08 5.44
N SER A 85 -4.81 -4.35 4.25
CA SER A 85 -4.85 -5.71 3.72
C SER A 85 -4.94 -5.70 2.22
N ASN A 86 -4.65 -6.85 1.59
CA ASN A 86 -4.87 -7.00 0.17
C ASN A 86 -6.38 -6.97 -0.08
N CYS A 87 -6.89 -5.80 -0.45
CA CYS A 87 -8.30 -5.60 -0.65
C CYS A 87 -8.65 -5.91 -2.11
N PRO A 88 -9.46 -6.95 -2.40
CA PRO A 88 -9.89 -7.30 -3.76
C PRO A 88 -10.90 -6.30 -4.40
N ILE A 89 -10.94 -5.06 -3.92
CA ILE A 89 -11.77 -3.99 -4.47
C ILE A 89 -11.11 -3.41 -5.72
N VAL A 90 -11.93 -3.13 -6.73
CA VAL A 90 -11.47 -2.48 -7.96
C VAL A 90 -11.13 -1.01 -7.67
N MET A 91 -9.85 -0.67 -7.73
CA MET A 91 -9.34 0.68 -7.52
C MET A 91 -8.85 1.32 -8.82
N PRO A 92 -8.90 2.66 -8.91
CA PRO A 92 -8.29 3.40 -10.02
C PRO A 92 -6.78 3.53 -9.78
N TRP A 93 -6.05 2.42 -9.85
CA TRP A 93 -4.63 2.33 -9.46
C TRP A 93 -3.71 3.30 -10.22
N THR A 94 -3.96 3.50 -11.51
CA THR A 94 -3.03 4.22 -12.39
C THR A 94 -2.89 5.71 -12.08
N GLN A 95 -3.84 6.32 -11.37
CA GLN A 95 -3.82 7.73 -10.99
C GLN A 95 -3.28 7.98 -9.58
N LEU A 96 -3.01 6.93 -8.80
CA LEU A 96 -2.45 7.06 -7.47
C LEU A 96 -1.03 7.62 -7.56
N THR A 97 -0.78 8.67 -6.77
CA THR A 97 0.54 9.26 -6.57
C THR A 97 1.16 8.84 -5.25
N ASP A 98 0.34 8.37 -4.32
CA ASP A 98 0.70 8.06 -2.95
C ASP A 98 0.07 6.74 -2.53
N ILE A 99 0.89 5.76 -2.13
CA ILE A 99 0.39 4.50 -1.58
C ILE A 99 1.07 4.16 -0.27
N THR A 100 0.29 3.64 0.68
CA THR A 100 0.78 3.15 1.96
C THR A 100 0.17 1.77 2.22
N LEU A 101 0.99 0.73 2.15
CA LEU A 101 0.64 -0.66 2.44
C LEU A 101 1.13 -0.97 3.86
N LEU A 102 0.24 -1.22 4.81
CA LEU A 102 0.59 -1.19 6.25
C LEU A 102 0.61 -2.55 6.96
N SER A 103 0.38 -3.66 6.26
CA SER A 103 0.05 -4.92 6.93
C SER A 103 0.95 -6.09 6.61
N ASP A 104 1.18 -6.88 7.65
CA ASP A 104 1.82 -8.19 7.59
C ASP A 104 1.02 -9.19 6.75
N SER A 105 -0.26 -8.91 6.47
CA SER A 105 -1.10 -9.73 5.60
C SER A 105 -0.83 -9.52 4.11
N ILE A 106 -0.19 -8.41 3.72
CA ILE A 106 0.11 -8.13 2.31
C ILE A 106 1.41 -8.86 1.96
N SER A 107 1.26 -9.95 1.20
CA SER A 107 2.41 -10.69 0.72
C SER A 107 3.31 -9.82 -0.17
N PRO A 108 4.62 -10.13 -0.24
CA PRO A 108 5.56 -9.53 -1.18
C PRO A 108 5.05 -9.41 -2.62
N ASP A 109 4.52 -10.52 -3.15
CA ASP A 109 3.98 -10.58 -4.51
C ASP A 109 2.75 -9.69 -4.66
N ALA A 110 1.86 -9.65 -3.68
CA ALA A 110 0.69 -8.78 -3.71
C ALA A 110 1.09 -7.30 -3.69
N ALA A 111 2.09 -6.93 -2.88
CA ALA A 111 2.63 -5.57 -2.87
C ALA A 111 3.23 -5.19 -4.24
N LEU A 112 4.01 -6.07 -4.88
CA LEU A 112 4.54 -5.84 -6.22
C LEU A 112 3.43 -5.72 -7.27
N ASP A 113 2.41 -6.58 -7.21
CA ASP A 113 1.27 -6.54 -8.13
C ASP A 113 0.51 -5.21 -8.00
N ILE A 114 0.30 -4.71 -6.78
CA ILE A 114 -0.29 -3.40 -6.53
C ILE A 114 0.60 -2.28 -7.07
N LEU A 115 1.89 -2.29 -6.75
CA LEU A 115 2.85 -1.28 -7.20
C LEU A 115 2.93 -1.23 -8.73
N SER A 116 2.89 -2.38 -9.40
CA SER A 116 2.93 -2.46 -10.88
C SER A 116 1.74 -1.79 -11.57
N GLN A 117 0.60 -1.65 -10.88
CA GLN A 117 -0.58 -0.98 -11.40
C GLN A 117 -0.55 0.54 -11.18
N CYS A 118 0.31 1.03 -10.29
CA CYS A 118 0.42 2.44 -9.90
C CYS A 118 1.43 3.19 -10.79
N THR A 119 1.06 3.43 -12.06
CA THR A 119 2.00 3.97 -13.06
C THR A 119 2.42 5.43 -12.85
N HIS A 120 1.72 6.21 -12.00
CA HIS A 120 2.07 7.59 -11.64
C HIS A 120 2.52 7.73 -10.19
N LEU A 121 2.94 6.62 -9.56
CA LEU A 121 3.31 6.61 -8.15
C LEU A 121 4.55 7.48 -7.89
N VAL A 122 4.42 8.42 -6.97
CA VAL A 122 5.49 9.35 -6.55
C VAL A 122 6.04 8.96 -5.18
N ARG A 123 5.16 8.50 -4.28
CA ARG A 123 5.51 8.10 -2.91
C ARG A 123 4.91 6.74 -2.58
N ALA A 124 5.73 5.85 -2.05
CA ALA A 124 5.30 4.54 -1.58
C ALA A 124 5.83 4.29 -0.17
N SER A 125 4.96 3.77 0.71
CA SER A 125 5.34 3.20 1.99
C SER A 125 4.84 1.77 2.04
N VAL A 126 5.72 0.82 2.31
CA VAL A 126 5.39 -0.61 2.33
C VAL A 126 5.91 -1.21 3.64
N THR A 127 4.98 -1.61 4.50
CA THR A 127 5.22 -2.55 5.59
C THR A 127 4.91 -3.94 5.07
N SER A 128 5.88 -4.85 5.11
CA SER A 128 5.73 -6.18 4.53
C SER A 128 6.34 -7.22 5.47
N PRO A 129 5.74 -8.43 5.54
CA PRO A 129 6.41 -9.57 6.13
C PRO A 129 7.72 -9.87 5.36
N PRO A 130 8.64 -10.65 5.95
CA PRO A 130 9.87 -11.05 5.28
C PRO A 130 9.61 -11.71 3.92
N TRP A 131 10.45 -11.37 2.95
CA TRP A 131 10.45 -11.98 1.63
C TRP A 131 11.32 -13.23 1.72
N TYR A 132 10.69 -14.40 1.95
CA TYR A 132 11.42 -15.66 2.02
C TYR A 132 11.88 -16.11 0.62
N ASP A 133 12.91 -16.98 0.57
CA ASP A 133 13.72 -17.46 -0.58
C ASP A 133 12.98 -17.97 -1.85
N VAL A 134 11.67 -17.84 -1.94
CA VAL A 134 10.95 -18.01 -3.20
C VAL A 134 11.09 -16.70 -3.97
N ALA A 135 12.05 -16.67 -4.90
CA ALA A 135 12.14 -15.61 -5.90
C ALA A 135 10.72 -15.31 -6.42
N PRO A 136 10.20 -14.08 -6.27
CA PRO A 136 8.85 -13.76 -6.72
C PRO A 136 8.72 -14.13 -8.19
N THR A 137 7.58 -14.71 -8.55
CA THR A 137 7.33 -15.25 -9.91
C THR A 137 7.17 -14.14 -10.97
N ARG A 138 7.35 -12.89 -10.58
CA ARG A 138 6.98 -11.69 -11.34
C ARG A 138 8.16 -11.06 -12.07
N SER A 139 7.81 -10.38 -13.16
CA SER A 139 8.71 -9.49 -13.89
C SER A 139 9.04 -8.24 -13.08
N MET A 140 10.16 -7.60 -13.41
CA MET A 140 10.58 -6.31 -12.84
C MET A 140 9.45 -5.27 -12.93
N VAL A 141 9.16 -4.61 -11.80
CA VAL A 141 8.21 -3.52 -11.66
C VAL A 141 8.92 -2.20 -11.94
N GLN A 142 8.40 -1.43 -12.89
CA GLN A 142 8.97 -0.14 -13.29
C GLN A 142 8.13 1.00 -12.72
N LEU A 143 8.75 1.86 -11.91
CA LEU A 143 8.14 2.99 -11.21
C LEU A 143 8.86 4.28 -11.60
N ASP A 144 8.58 4.75 -12.82
CA ASP A 144 9.30 5.85 -13.48
C ASP A 144 9.20 7.21 -12.76
N TYR A 145 8.20 7.40 -11.91
CA TYR A 145 7.94 8.64 -11.21
C TYR A 145 8.19 8.55 -9.70
N LEU A 146 8.60 7.38 -9.19
CA LEU A 146 8.77 7.16 -7.75
C LEU A 146 9.97 7.94 -7.23
N ARG A 147 9.71 8.91 -6.36
CA ARG A 147 10.72 9.77 -5.73
C ARG A 147 11.00 9.40 -4.28
N SER A 148 10.02 8.85 -3.57
CA SER A 148 10.15 8.49 -2.17
C SER A 148 9.66 7.06 -1.93
N LEU A 149 10.48 6.25 -1.31
CA LEU A 149 10.15 4.87 -0.95
C LEU A 149 10.50 4.63 0.52
N GLU A 150 9.53 4.25 1.34
CA GLU A 150 9.76 3.71 2.68
C GLU A 150 9.43 2.22 2.66
N ILE A 151 10.37 1.37 3.07
CA ILE A 151 10.11 -0.06 3.27
C ILE A 151 10.43 -0.42 4.71
N ARG A 152 9.45 -1.05 5.36
CA ARG A 152 9.57 -1.59 6.70
C ARG A 152 9.32 -3.09 6.65
N PHE A 153 10.36 -3.85 6.97
CA PHE A 153 10.22 -5.28 7.17
C PHE A 153 9.80 -5.53 8.61
N THR A 154 8.99 -6.56 8.85
CA THR A 154 8.58 -6.96 10.21
C THR A 154 9.42 -8.11 10.78
N ASP A 155 10.33 -8.70 9.99
CA ASP A 155 11.25 -9.75 10.41
C ASP A 155 12.63 -9.63 9.72
N THR A 156 13.53 -10.53 10.07
CA THR A 156 14.96 -10.61 9.75
C THR A 156 15.28 -11.11 8.34
N ALA A 157 14.39 -11.84 7.66
CA ALA A 157 14.71 -12.36 6.33
C ALA A 157 14.43 -11.31 5.23
N LEU A 158 15.48 -10.93 4.50
CA LEU A 158 15.42 -10.01 3.37
C LEU A 158 15.82 -10.72 2.08
N HIS A 159 14.85 -10.96 1.19
CA HIS A 159 15.16 -11.02 -0.23
C HIS A 159 15.34 -9.59 -0.76
N ASN A 160 16.20 -9.41 -1.76
CA ASN A 160 16.40 -8.14 -2.41
C ASN A 160 15.16 -7.79 -3.25
N ILE A 161 14.17 -7.09 -2.67
CA ILE A 161 13.08 -6.43 -3.40
C ILE A 161 13.61 -5.58 -4.58
N TRP A 162 14.84 -5.08 -4.42
CA TRP A 162 15.60 -4.32 -5.42
C TRP A 162 15.79 -5.04 -6.75
N ASP A 163 15.84 -6.37 -6.75
CA ASP A 163 16.00 -7.14 -7.98
C ASP A 163 14.72 -7.09 -8.84
N TYR A 164 13.61 -6.65 -8.26
CA TYR A 164 12.28 -6.61 -8.87
C TYR A 164 11.72 -5.20 -9.00
N LEU A 165 12.44 -4.17 -8.58
CA LEU A 165 11.95 -2.79 -8.58
C LEU A 165 12.95 -1.86 -9.25
N SER A 166 12.52 -1.25 -10.35
CA SER A 166 13.23 -0.19 -11.06
C SER A 166 12.57 1.14 -10.76
N ALA A 167 13.30 2.04 -10.08
CA ALA A 167 12.85 3.40 -9.77
C ALA A 167 13.97 4.39 -10.12
N PRO A 168 14.10 4.80 -11.39
CA PRO A 168 15.24 5.56 -11.88
C PRO A 168 15.35 6.97 -11.27
N VAL A 169 14.25 7.53 -10.76
CA VAL A 169 14.21 8.88 -10.17
C VAL A 169 14.03 8.85 -8.65
N LEU A 170 14.38 7.73 -8.00
CA LEU A 170 14.25 7.57 -6.56
C LEU A 170 15.24 8.47 -5.82
N ASP A 171 14.71 9.50 -5.18
CA ASP A 171 15.48 10.52 -4.48
C ASP A 171 15.65 10.19 -2.98
N ASP A 172 14.60 9.66 -2.34
CA ASP A 172 14.48 9.40 -0.91
C ASP A 172 14.14 7.93 -0.62
N LEU A 173 15.01 7.27 0.14
CA LEU A 173 14.83 5.89 0.57
C LEU A 173 14.88 5.76 2.09
N GLY A 174 13.76 5.38 2.69
CA GLY A 174 13.64 4.94 4.07
C GLY A 174 13.62 3.42 4.18
N LEU A 175 14.49 2.85 5.02
CA LEU A 175 14.55 1.41 5.27
C LEU A 175 14.51 1.14 6.76
N THR A 176 13.55 0.33 7.17
CA THR A 176 13.54 -0.30 8.50
C THR A 176 13.83 -1.77 8.33
N ILE A 177 15.03 -2.19 8.74
CA ILE A 177 15.57 -3.54 8.50
C ILE A 177 16.07 -4.15 9.80
N PHE A 178 16.06 -5.47 9.84
CA PHE A 178 16.50 -6.26 10.98
C PHE A 178 17.76 -7.11 10.68
N THR A 179 18.24 -7.13 9.42
CA THR A 179 19.48 -7.82 8.99
C THR A 179 20.25 -7.06 7.92
N ALA A 180 21.42 -7.58 7.53
CA ALA A 180 22.26 -7.03 6.48
C ALA A 180 21.59 -7.13 5.09
N PHE A 181 21.80 -6.13 4.25
CA PHE A 181 21.24 -6.06 2.90
C PHE A 181 22.23 -5.39 1.94
N GLN A 182 22.08 -5.67 0.64
CA GLN A 182 22.84 -4.98 -0.40
C GLN A 182 21.90 -4.03 -1.14
N LEU A 183 22.29 -2.76 -1.21
CA LEU A 183 21.56 -1.74 -1.96
C LEU A 183 22.33 -1.39 -3.23
N ARG A 184 21.68 -1.58 -4.38
CA ARG A 184 22.19 -1.16 -5.68
C ARG A 184 21.22 -0.14 -6.27
N SER A 185 21.47 1.14 -6.02
CA SER A 185 20.75 2.20 -6.72
C SER A 185 21.68 3.39 -6.96
N PRO A 186 21.87 3.81 -8.22
CA PRO A 186 22.81 4.88 -8.55
C PRO A 186 22.31 6.28 -8.19
N ASN A 187 21.01 6.47 -7.93
CA ASN A 187 20.37 7.80 -7.90
C ASN A 187 19.86 8.23 -6.51
N ILE A 188 20.06 7.44 -5.46
CA ILE A 188 19.57 7.77 -4.11
C ILE A 188 20.37 8.93 -3.52
N THR A 189 19.68 10.04 -3.21
CA THR A 189 20.29 11.22 -2.60
C THR A 189 20.09 11.26 -1.08
N LYS A 190 19.02 10.65 -0.57
CA LYS A 190 18.71 10.54 0.85
C LYS A 190 18.47 9.08 1.20
N LEU A 191 19.24 8.58 2.16
CA LEU A 191 19.11 7.24 2.70
C LEU A 191 18.92 7.32 4.21
N LYS A 192 17.78 6.85 4.69
CA LYS A 192 17.47 6.73 6.11
C LYS A 192 17.35 5.26 6.46
N ILE A 193 18.30 4.75 7.24
CA ILE A 193 18.26 3.37 7.74
C ILE A 193 17.90 3.43 9.23
N HIS A 194 16.82 2.75 9.59
CA HIS A 194 16.43 2.49 10.96
C HIS A 194 16.65 1.01 11.26
N ALA A 195 17.55 0.72 12.18
CA ALA A 195 17.80 -0.62 12.68
C ALA A 195 17.55 -0.61 14.19
N PRO A 196 16.54 -1.32 14.68
CA PRO A 196 16.18 -1.31 16.11
C PRO A 196 17.12 -2.15 16.98
N PHE A 197 18.15 -2.77 16.40
CA PHE A 197 19.16 -3.56 17.10
C PHE A 197 20.49 -2.80 17.24
N PRO A 198 21.40 -3.24 18.14
CA PRO A 198 22.70 -2.63 18.31
C PRO A 198 23.47 -2.60 16.98
N PRO A 199 24.23 -1.52 16.68
CA PRO A 199 24.92 -1.34 15.41
C PRO A 199 25.95 -2.44 15.09
N GLU A 200 26.33 -3.25 16.08
CA GLU A 200 27.25 -4.39 15.93
C GLU A 200 26.71 -5.52 15.02
N ALA A 201 25.38 -5.60 14.84
CA ALA A 201 24.72 -6.56 13.94
C ALA A 201 24.65 -6.09 12.47
N LEU A 202 24.91 -4.80 12.20
CA LEU A 202 24.78 -4.18 10.87
C LEU A 202 26.12 -4.11 10.11
N LYS A 203 27.01 -5.10 10.29
CA LYS A 203 28.40 -5.04 9.82
C LYS A 203 28.60 -4.94 8.31
N THR A 204 27.54 -4.92 7.50
CA THR A 204 27.67 -5.00 6.05
C THR A 204 26.53 -4.25 5.34
N ILE A 205 26.62 -2.92 5.25
CA ILE A 205 25.83 -2.14 4.29
C ILE A 205 26.80 -1.69 3.19
N PHE A 206 26.75 -2.36 2.04
CA PHE A 206 27.52 -1.93 0.86
C PHE A 206 26.62 -1.08 -0.03
N LEU A 207 26.91 0.22 -0.09
CA LEU A 207 26.40 1.10 -1.13
C LEU A 207 27.32 0.95 -2.35
N HIS A 208 26.91 0.14 -3.31
CA HIS A 208 27.56 0.17 -4.61
C HIS A 208 26.90 1.25 -5.46
N SER A 209 27.50 2.45 -5.49
CA SER A 209 27.21 3.43 -6.54
C SER A 209 27.72 2.87 -7.86
N VAL A 210 26.82 2.42 -8.73
CA VAL A 210 27.19 2.19 -10.12
C VAL A 210 27.26 3.57 -10.76
N SER A 211 28.46 4.13 -10.86
CA SER A 211 28.67 5.33 -11.69
C SER A 211 28.17 4.99 -13.09
N PRO A 212 27.38 5.85 -13.75
CA PRO A 212 27.13 5.69 -15.17
C PRO A 212 28.47 5.92 -15.88
N ALA A 213 29.20 4.83 -16.14
CA ALA A 213 30.30 4.87 -17.08
C ALA A 213 29.67 5.10 -18.45
N LEU A 214 30.01 6.24 -19.04
CA LEU A 214 29.77 6.61 -20.44
C LEU A 214 29.77 5.38 -21.37
N ALA A 215 28.63 5.13 -22.02
CA ALA A 215 28.51 4.44 -23.31
C ALA A 215 27.22 4.89 -23.99
#